data_AF-A0A0B8PE70-F1
#
_entry.id   AF-A0A0B8PE70-F1
#
_cell.length_a   1.000
_cell.length_b   1.000
_cell.length_c   1.000
_cell.angle_alpha   90.00
_cell.angle_beta   90.00
_cell.angle_gamma   90.00
#
_symmetry.space_group_name_H-M   'P 1'
#
loop_
_entity.id
_entity.type
_entity.pdbx_description
1 polymer ?
#
loop_
_entity_poly.entity_id
_entity_poly.type
_entity_poly.pdbx_seq_one_letter_code
_entity_poly.pdbx_strand_id
1 'polypeptide(L)'
;MKQGYLLPLVAALSFPLYAQDKVGDVINLSLSELHPTQPSIGYDQVMYKLGRYQFDMKKQFDEICEASGQKGLESFSKNSVPGVPSSFECEEEVGSIKKDMKTVVIAPNGEYYLTDGHHTFNTFTHMNGGGLNFKVNVVIDGDYRNLKTMDKFWDAMAKDGNTWQYDLNGEPITPDQLPKSLGIYNFDNDLYRSLMYFSRDVNWNKPKQPVPFLEFYWSKELRKLTDANQYDLASMEGYKAAIQDVSKHLLSIKTDSVGGSGKSTQEMGIFEDYQEKGLEKVSKTKGKLDYMLRFKTSQSGNGLAYDATQTPVTVNQVDTFTIERKRSFNDYPVISANGSINAIVEIPTGTSAKWELNKENPNQIIWEFKNDAPRIVNYLGYPGNYGTIPQTALPKELGGDGDPLDVLVLGQAVPRGDVINVRLIGVLKMMDDGEQDDKLIAVLTNDSPFSDVKSIEQLNNDFVGVSEIIKVWFASYKGRDGGMEVLGWGEAEEANSILEQAKNSYLTMK
;
A
#
# COMPACT_ATOMS: atom_id res chain seq x y z
N MET A 1 -14.67 -70.13 37.08
CA MET A 1 -14.64 -68.72 36.62
C MET A 1 -13.21 -68.45 36.15
N LYS A 2 -13.08 -67.97 34.90
CA LYS A 2 -11.81 -67.93 34.15
C LYS A 2 -10.89 -66.80 34.63
N GLN A 3 -9.60 -67.12 34.78
CA GLN A 3 -8.49 -66.17 34.85
C GLN A 3 -8.41 -65.39 33.52
N GLY A 4 -8.48 -64.06 33.60
CA GLY A 4 -8.22 -63.16 32.47
C GLY A 4 -6.78 -62.68 32.51
N TYR A 5 -5.99 -63.09 31.52
CA TYR A 5 -4.65 -62.55 31.25
C TYR A 5 -4.78 -61.11 30.73
N LEU A 6 -4.12 -60.17 31.39
CA LEU A 6 -3.83 -58.84 30.83
C LEU A 6 -2.63 -58.97 29.88
N LEU A 7 -2.87 -58.81 28.57
CA LEU A 7 -1.83 -58.55 27.57
C LEU A 7 -1.31 -57.11 27.77
N PRO A 8 0.01 -56.86 27.69
CA PRO A 8 0.53 -55.51 27.71
C PRO A 8 0.19 -54.83 26.38
N LEU A 9 -0.42 -53.66 26.47
CA LEU A 9 -0.61 -52.75 25.35
C LEU A 9 0.78 -52.39 24.81
N VAL A 10 1.12 -52.87 23.61
CA VAL A 10 2.31 -52.41 22.90
C VAL A 10 2.04 -50.95 22.52
N ALA A 11 2.78 -50.02 23.13
CA ALA A 11 2.78 -48.64 22.71
C ALA A 11 3.24 -48.59 21.25
N ALA A 12 2.32 -48.31 20.33
CA ALA A 12 2.66 -47.95 18.97
C ALA A 12 3.48 -46.65 19.04
N LEU A 13 4.78 -46.77 18.77
CA LEU A 13 5.64 -45.62 18.48
C LEU A 13 4.96 -44.83 17.35
N SER A 14 4.39 -43.68 17.72
CA SER A 14 3.82 -42.74 16.79
C SER A 14 5.00 -42.14 16.03
N PHE A 15 5.31 -42.70 14.86
CA PHE A 15 6.16 -41.99 13.91
C PHE A 15 5.49 -40.64 13.61
N PRO A 16 6.23 -39.52 13.60
CA PRO A 16 5.64 -38.24 13.22
C PRO A 16 5.03 -38.37 11.82
N LEU A 17 3.83 -37.82 11.63
CA LEU A 17 2.99 -37.95 10.42
C LEU A 17 3.75 -37.72 9.10
N TYR A 18 4.85 -36.96 9.15
CA TYR A 18 5.70 -36.53 8.03
C TYR A 18 6.69 -37.58 7.49
N ALA A 19 6.77 -38.78 8.08
CA ALA A 19 7.67 -39.83 7.61
C ALA A 19 7.28 -40.44 6.25
N GLN A 20 6.08 -40.16 5.73
CA GLN A 20 5.54 -40.75 4.50
C GLN A 20 5.62 -39.84 3.26
N ASP A 21 5.91 -38.56 3.46
CA ASP A 21 5.99 -37.55 2.40
C ASP A 21 7.04 -37.89 1.35
N LYS A 22 6.75 -37.67 0.06
CA LYS A 22 7.63 -37.99 -1.07
C LYS A 22 7.70 -36.86 -2.08
N VAL A 23 8.75 -36.87 -2.88
CA VAL A 23 8.90 -35.96 -4.02
C VAL A 23 7.68 -36.07 -4.94
N GLY A 24 7.10 -34.92 -5.30
CA GLY A 24 5.89 -34.77 -6.10
C GLY A 24 4.60 -34.67 -5.29
N ASP A 25 4.62 -34.96 -3.99
CA ASP A 25 3.46 -34.79 -3.12
C ASP A 25 3.12 -33.31 -2.93
N VAL A 26 1.83 -33.03 -2.78
CA VAL A 26 1.31 -31.73 -2.35
C VAL A 26 0.97 -31.84 -0.88
N ILE A 27 1.63 -31.03 -0.06
CA ILE A 27 1.49 -31.05 1.41
C ILE A 27 1.01 -29.70 1.93
N ASN A 28 0.32 -29.72 3.06
CA ASN A 28 -0.21 -28.52 3.71
C ASN A 28 0.60 -28.18 4.96
N LEU A 29 1.33 -27.07 4.91
CA LEU A 29 2.24 -26.63 5.97
C LEU A 29 1.84 -25.25 6.48
N SER A 30 2.10 -24.98 7.75
CA SER A 30 2.10 -23.62 8.29
C SER A 30 3.34 -22.89 7.81
N LEU A 31 3.24 -21.58 7.57
CA LEU A 31 4.40 -20.75 7.26
C LEU A 31 5.49 -20.82 8.35
N SER A 32 5.13 -21.12 9.60
CA SER A 32 6.08 -21.37 10.70
C SER A 32 6.91 -22.65 10.56
N GLU A 33 6.47 -23.61 9.75
CA GLU A 33 7.15 -24.90 9.50
C GLU A 33 8.18 -24.79 8.36
N LEU A 34 8.27 -23.63 7.70
CA LEU A 34 9.11 -23.42 6.52
C LEU A 34 10.42 -22.71 6.87
N HIS A 35 11.54 -23.32 6.49
CA HIS A 35 12.88 -22.75 6.66
C HIS A 35 13.38 -22.08 5.36
N PRO A 36 13.65 -20.75 5.38
CA PRO A 36 14.22 -20.04 4.24
C PRO A 36 15.59 -20.56 3.79
N THR A 37 15.86 -20.52 2.49
CA THR A 37 17.12 -20.96 1.88
C THR A 37 17.90 -19.82 1.20
N GLN A 38 17.46 -18.58 1.40
CA GLN A 38 18.12 -17.37 0.88
C GLN A 38 18.11 -16.26 1.96
N PRO A 39 19.14 -15.38 2.01
CA PRO A 39 19.28 -14.38 3.08
C PRO A 39 18.46 -13.12 2.85
N SER A 40 18.15 -12.80 1.60
CA SER A 40 17.52 -11.52 1.24
C SER A 40 16.28 -11.68 0.38
N ILE A 41 15.44 -10.65 0.37
CA ILE A 41 14.34 -10.44 -0.56
C ILE A 41 14.27 -8.97 -0.95
N GLY A 42 13.73 -8.67 -2.12
CA GLY A 42 13.35 -7.29 -2.45
C GLY A 42 12.07 -6.92 -1.70
N TYR A 43 12.16 -6.03 -0.69
CA TYR A 43 11.00 -5.66 0.14
C TYR A 43 9.88 -5.06 -0.69
N ASP A 44 10.22 -4.23 -1.67
CA ASP A 44 9.25 -3.52 -2.49
C ASP A 44 8.39 -4.47 -3.34
N GLN A 45 8.91 -5.67 -3.66
CA GLN A 45 8.10 -6.71 -4.31
C GLN A 45 7.00 -7.25 -3.38
N VAL A 46 7.31 -7.42 -2.08
CA VAL A 46 6.33 -7.83 -1.05
C VAL A 46 5.35 -6.69 -0.80
N MET A 47 5.87 -5.47 -0.60
CA MET A 47 5.07 -4.27 -0.36
C MET A 47 4.10 -3.96 -1.50
N TYR A 48 4.50 -4.16 -2.76
CA TYR A 48 3.59 -4.11 -3.91
C TYR A 48 2.37 -5.01 -3.71
N LYS A 49 2.60 -6.27 -3.34
CA LYS A 49 1.51 -7.25 -3.18
C LYS A 49 0.62 -6.87 -2.01
N LEU A 50 1.21 -6.52 -0.87
CA LEU A 50 0.47 -6.07 0.30
C LEU A 50 -0.37 -4.82 0.01
N GLY A 51 0.22 -3.83 -0.67
CA GLY A 51 -0.47 -2.63 -1.14
C GLY A 51 -1.64 -2.97 -2.05
N ARG A 52 -1.44 -3.87 -3.02
CA ARG A 52 -2.53 -4.31 -3.89
C ARG A 52 -3.67 -4.97 -3.10
N TYR A 53 -3.36 -5.82 -2.12
CA TYR A 53 -4.40 -6.50 -1.32
C TYR A 53 -5.26 -5.54 -0.50
N GLN A 54 -4.72 -4.37 -0.10
CA GLN A 54 -5.50 -3.35 0.62
C GLN A 54 -6.63 -2.76 -0.24
N PHE A 55 -6.45 -2.69 -1.56
CA PHE A 55 -7.43 -2.07 -2.48
C PHE A 55 -8.18 -3.09 -3.35
N ASP A 56 -7.63 -4.29 -3.52
CA ASP A 56 -8.15 -5.36 -4.37
C ASP A 56 -8.16 -6.68 -3.58
N MET A 57 -9.13 -6.79 -2.66
CA MET A 57 -9.31 -7.96 -1.82
C MET A 57 -9.58 -9.22 -2.65
N LYS A 58 -10.25 -9.09 -3.81
CA LYS A 58 -10.42 -10.22 -4.75
C LYS A 58 -9.07 -10.79 -5.15
N LYS A 59 -8.09 -9.94 -5.48
CA LYS A 59 -6.76 -10.43 -5.87
C LYS A 59 -6.02 -11.12 -4.71
N GLN A 60 -6.26 -10.74 -3.45
CA GLN A 60 -5.70 -11.47 -2.31
C GLN A 60 -6.14 -12.93 -2.32
N PHE A 61 -7.45 -13.18 -2.39
CA PHE A 61 -7.99 -14.55 -2.40
C PHE A 61 -7.61 -15.32 -3.66
N ASP A 62 -7.62 -14.66 -4.82
CA ASP A 62 -7.18 -15.23 -6.09
C ASP A 62 -5.73 -15.73 -6.03
N GLU A 63 -4.81 -14.95 -5.44
CA GLU A 63 -3.42 -15.37 -5.31
C GLU A 63 -3.22 -16.49 -4.28
N ILE A 64 -4.11 -16.63 -3.27
CA ILE A 64 -4.10 -17.77 -2.35
C ILE A 64 -4.49 -19.06 -3.09
N CYS A 65 -5.51 -18.99 -3.95
CA CYS A 65 -5.90 -20.10 -4.83
C CYS A 65 -4.75 -20.45 -5.80
N GLU A 66 -4.23 -19.47 -6.55
CA GLU A 66 -3.13 -19.66 -7.50
C GLU A 66 -1.90 -20.27 -6.81
N ALA A 67 -1.53 -19.81 -5.61
CA ALA A 67 -0.42 -20.36 -4.83
C ALA A 67 -0.62 -21.82 -4.40
N SER A 68 -1.89 -22.26 -4.28
CA SER A 68 -2.27 -23.65 -4.01
C SER A 68 -2.35 -24.51 -5.26
N GLY A 69 -1.93 -23.99 -6.42
CA GLY A 69 -1.96 -24.71 -7.70
C GLY A 69 -3.36 -24.83 -8.28
N GLN A 70 -4.26 -23.93 -7.90
CA GLN A 70 -5.61 -23.84 -8.43
C GLN A 70 -5.66 -22.76 -9.52
N LYS A 71 -6.71 -22.76 -10.34
CA LYS A 71 -6.79 -21.85 -11.50
C LYS A 71 -7.05 -20.40 -11.10
N GLY A 72 -7.67 -20.16 -9.95
CA GLY A 72 -7.96 -18.84 -9.41
C GLY A 72 -9.12 -18.87 -8.42
N LEU A 73 -9.64 -17.69 -8.09
CA LEU A 73 -10.81 -17.53 -7.22
C LEU A 73 -12.12 -17.77 -7.96
N GLU A 74 -12.96 -18.68 -7.46
CA GLU A 74 -14.32 -18.89 -7.96
C GLU A 74 -15.30 -17.93 -7.28
N SER A 75 -15.32 -17.90 -5.94
CA SER A 75 -16.26 -17.07 -5.18
C SER A 75 -15.68 -16.58 -3.85
N PHE A 76 -16.06 -15.37 -3.43
CA PHE A 76 -15.76 -14.81 -2.09
C PHE A 76 -16.81 -13.76 -1.69
N SER A 77 -16.80 -13.36 -0.42
CA SER A 77 -17.65 -12.31 0.11
C SER A 77 -16.85 -11.35 1.00
N LYS A 78 -17.48 -10.23 1.41
CA LYS A 78 -16.87 -9.28 2.36
C LYS A 78 -16.54 -9.89 3.74
N ASN A 79 -17.12 -11.04 4.07
CA ASN A 79 -16.87 -11.76 5.32
C ASN A 79 -15.86 -12.90 5.16
N SER A 80 -15.33 -13.11 3.95
CA SER A 80 -14.31 -14.13 3.70
C SER A 80 -13.05 -13.81 4.48
N VAL A 81 -12.40 -14.84 5.01
CA VAL A 81 -11.18 -14.75 5.81
C VAL A 81 -10.10 -15.61 5.16
N PRO A 82 -8.96 -15.03 4.74
CA PRO A 82 -7.90 -15.75 4.03
C PRO A 82 -7.47 -17.06 4.67
N GLY A 83 -7.31 -17.10 6.00
CA GLY A 83 -6.90 -18.29 6.74
C GLY A 83 -8.01 -19.32 7.02
N VAL A 84 -9.22 -19.09 6.52
CA VAL A 84 -10.38 -19.98 6.72
C VAL A 84 -10.86 -20.47 5.34
N PRO A 85 -10.39 -21.62 4.86
CA PRO A 85 -10.71 -22.11 3.51
C PRO A 85 -12.21 -22.24 3.23
N SER A 86 -13.03 -22.55 4.23
CA SER A 86 -14.48 -22.64 4.07
C SER A 86 -15.20 -21.29 3.86
N SER A 87 -14.46 -20.18 3.86
CA SER A 87 -15.03 -18.84 3.72
C SER A 87 -14.96 -18.29 2.29
N PHE A 88 -14.32 -19.00 1.35
CA PHE A 88 -14.22 -18.66 -0.08
C PHE A 88 -14.06 -19.95 -0.90
N GLU A 89 -14.25 -19.88 -2.22
CA GLU A 89 -14.12 -21.03 -3.11
C GLU A 89 -13.11 -20.73 -4.22
N CYS A 90 -12.26 -21.71 -4.52
CA CYS A 90 -11.26 -21.64 -5.58
C CYS A 90 -11.64 -22.56 -6.74
N GLU A 91 -11.28 -22.16 -7.96
CA GLU A 91 -11.46 -23.00 -9.15
C GLU A 91 -10.50 -24.20 -9.13
N GLU A 92 -11.02 -25.40 -9.36
CA GLU A 92 -10.28 -26.68 -9.40
C GLU A 92 -9.78 -27.17 -8.02
N GLU A 93 -9.25 -28.40 -7.98
CA GLU A 93 -8.69 -28.98 -6.76
C GLU A 93 -7.28 -28.45 -6.48
N VAL A 94 -6.90 -28.44 -5.20
CA VAL A 94 -5.53 -28.10 -4.77
C VAL A 94 -4.52 -28.97 -5.51
N GLY A 95 -3.52 -28.35 -6.14
CA GLY A 95 -2.48 -29.04 -6.89
C GLY A 95 -2.85 -29.45 -8.31
N SER A 96 -3.98 -29.00 -8.87
CA SER A 96 -4.28 -29.20 -10.31
C SER A 96 -3.18 -28.65 -11.23
N ILE A 97 -2.52 -27.56 -10.82
CA ILE A 97 -1.43 -26.90 -11.57
C ILE A 97 -0.15 -26.86 -10.72
N LYS A 98 0.41 -28.03 -10.40
CA LYS A 98 1.61 -28.16 -9.53
C LYS A 98 2.81 -27.29 -9.94
N LYS A 99 2.97 -27.02 -11.24
CA LYS A 99 4.07 -26.17 -11.77
C LYS A 99 4.05 -24.72 -11.27
N ASP A 100 2.89 -24.23 -10.83
CA ASP A 100 2.72 -22.85 -10.37
C ASP A 100 2.83 -22.75 -8.83
N MET A 101 2.83 -23.90 -8.14
CA MET A 101 2.96 -24.01 -6.70
C MET A 101 4.39 -23.74 -6.22
N LYS A 102 4.50 -23.36 -4.94
CA LYS A 102 5.78 -23.14 -4.28
C LYS A 102 6.36 -24.45 -3.79
N THR A 103 7.68 -24.55 -3.84
CA THR A 103 8.39 -25.81 -3.61
C THR A 103 9.17 -25.81 -2.32
N VAL A 104 9.26 -27.00 -1.72
CA VAL A 104 10.10 -27.29 -0.56
C VAL A 104 10.91 -28.55 -0.82
N VAL A 105 11.95 -28.75 -0.02
CA VAL A 105 12.68 -30.01 0.06
C VAL A 105 12.68 -30.53 1.50
N ILE A 106 12.80 -31.85 1.65
CA ILE A 106 12.88 -32.50 2.97
C ILE A 106 14.34 -32.72 3.35
N ALA A 107 14.76 -32.21 4.51
CA ALA A 107 16.12 -32.34 5.02
C ALA A 107 16.34 -33.63 5.83
N PRO A 108 17.61 -34.03 6.13
CA PRO A 108 17.95 -35.17 6.99
C PRO A 108 17.28 -35.20 8.36
N ASN A 109 16.98 -34.03 8.93
CA ASN A 109 16.30 -33.88 10.21
C ASN A 109 14.75 -33.95 10.08
N GLY A 110 14.22 -34.10 8.87
CA GLY A 110 12.78 -34.16 8.59
C GLY A 110 12.10 -32.80 8.45
N GLU A 111 12.85 -31.69 8.52
CA GLU A 111 12.31 -30.33 8.33
C GLU A 111 12.18 -29.96 6.85
N TYR A 112 11.35 -28.95 6.56
CA TYR A 112 11.06 -28.47 5.21
C TYR A 112 11.79 -27.16 4.91
N TYR A 113 12.60 -27.17 3.86
CA TYR A 113 13.35 -25.99 3.41
C TYR A 113 12.73 -25.43 2.14
N LEU A 114 12.38 -24.14 2.16
CA LEU A 114 11.67 -23.43 1.10
C LEU A 114 12.59 -23.13 -0.07
N THR A 115 12.37 -23.75 -1.22
CA THR A 115 13.20 -23.60 -2.43
C THR A 115 12.62 -22.60 -3.44
N ASP A 116 11.30 -22.40 -3.46
CA ASP A 116 10.64 -21.30 -4.18
C ASP A 116 9.57 -20.67 -3.29
N GLY A 117 9.28 -19.38 -3.48
CA GLY A 117 8.14 -18.72 -2.86
C GLY A 117 8.44 -17.75 -1.72
N HIS A 118 9.70 -17.40 -1.44
CA HIS A 118 10.05 -16.50 -0.33
C HIS A 118 9.28 -15.17 -0.39
N HIS A 119 9.12 -14.55 -1.56
CA HIS A 119 8.31 -13.33 -1.70
C HIS A 119 6.82 -13.57 -1.46
N THR A 120 6.25 -14.62 -2.05
CA THR A 120 4.82 -14.97 -1.90
C THR A 120 4.49 -15.24 -0.44
N PHE A 121 5.29 -16.06 0.24
CA PHE A 121 5.01 -16.45 1.61
C PHE A 121 5.37 -15.39 2.65
N ASN A 122 6.34 -14.50 2.36
CA ASN A 122 6.47 -13.26 3.13
C ASN A 122 5.26 -12.35 2.95
N THR A 123 4.68 -12.27 1.75
CA THR A 123 3.42 -11.54 1.54
C THR A 123 2.29 -12.16 2.39
N PHE A 124 2.12 -13.48 2.36
CA PHE A 124 1.08 -14.15 3.16
C PHE A 124 1.30 -14.06 4.67
N THR A 125 2.56 -13.94 5.11
CA THR A 125 2.87 -13.68 6.52
C THR A 125 2.36 -12.30 6.97
N HIS A 126 2.39 -11.29 6.08
CA HIS A 126 2.13 -9.89 6.41
C HIS A 126 0.78 -9.35 5.89
N MET A 127 0.04 -10.13 5.10
CA MET A 127 -1.29 -9.74 4.65
C MET A 127 -2.31 -9.75 5.79
N ASN A 128 -3.40 -9.00 5.64
CA ASN A 128 -4.52 -9.06 6.57
C ASN A 128 -5.12 -10.48 6.58
N GLY A 129 -5.35 -11.05 7.78
CA GLY A 129 -5.78 -12.45 7.95
C GLY A 129 -4.69 -13.50 7.67
N GLY A 130 -3.43 -13.07 7.50
CA GLY A 130 -2.25 -13.92 7.34
C GLY A 130 -1.59 -14.28 8.68
N GLY A 131 -0.26 -14.35 8.66
CA GLY A 131 0.58 -14.65 9.83
C GLY A 131 1.30 -15.98 9.72
N LEU A 132 2.21 -16.26 10.67
CA LEU A 132 3.04 -17.47 10.63
C LEU A 132 2.23 -18.76 10.72
N ASN A 133 1.06 -18.74 11.36
CA ASN A 133 0.16 -19.90 11.43
C ASN A 133 -0.67 -20.13 10.16
N PHE A 134 -0.60 -19.21 9.19
CA PHE A 134 -1.30 -19.36 7.92
C PHE A 134 -0.83 -20.64 7.22
N LYS A 135 -1.78 -21.42 6.70
CA LYS A 135 -1.52 -22.71 6.03
C LYS A 135 -1.40 -22.51 4.52
N VAL A 136 -0.37 -23.10 3.93
CA VAL A 136 -0.09 -23.07 2.49
C VAL A 136 0.08 -24.48 1.96
N ASN A 137 -0.30 -24.67 0.70
CA ASN A 137 -0.03 -25.91 -0.02
C ASN A 137 1.28 -25.74 -0.81
N VAL A 138 2.19 -26.70 -0.67
CA VAL A 138 3.49 -26.71 -1.35
C VAL A 138 3.75 -28.06 -2.00
N VAL A 139 4.61 -28.08 -3.01
CA VAL A 139 5.09 -29.31 -3.65
C VAL A 139 6.45 -29.68 -3.09
N ILE A 140 6.65 -30.96 -2.74
CA ILE A 140 7.98 -31.48 -2.40
C ILE A 140 8.75 -31.71 -3.69
N ASP A 141 9.83 -30.96 -3.90
CA ASP A 141 10.65 -31.03 -5.11
C ASP A 141 11.94 -31.86 -4.91
N GLY A 142 12.30 -32.14 -3.66
CA GLY A 142 13.49 -32.92 -3.32
C GLY A 142 13.39 -33.58 -1.96
N ASP A 143 14.06 -34.73 -1.82
CA ASP A 143 14.14 -35.49 -0.56
C ASP A 143 15.59 -35.88 -0.29
N TYR A 144 16.13 -35.29 0.77
CA TYR A 144 17.52 -35.46 1.20
C TYR A 144 17.64 -36.25 2.50
N ARG A 145 16.57 -36.93 2.96
CA ARG A 145 16.58 -37.68 4.22
C ARG A 145 17.62 -38.81 4.27
N ASN A 146 18.09 -39.26 3.12
CA ASN A 146 19.13 -40.28 3.01
C ASN A 146 20.56 -39.75 3.28
N LEU A 147 20.76 -38.42 3.34
CA LEU A 147 22.06 -37.84 3.67
C LEU A 147 22.34 -37.95 5.16
N LYS A 148 23.60 -38.25 5.52
CA LYS A 148 23.99 -38.58 6.89
C LYS A 148 24.04 -37.39 7.85
N THR A 149 24.19 -36.18 7.34
CA THR A 149 24.50 -34.97 8.13
C THR A 149 23.93 -33.73 7.45
N MET A 150 23.61 -32.69 8.24
CA MET A 150 23.18 -31.40 7.70
C MET A 150 24.24 -30.71 6.83
N ASP A 151 25.54 -30.89 7.11
CA ASP A 151 26.60 -30.34 6.25
C ASP A 151 26.51 -30.89 4.81
N LYS A 152 26.33 -32.21 4.68
CA LYS A 152 26.11 -32.85 3.37
C LYS A 152 24.81 -32.41 2.70
N PHE A 153 23.79 -32.09 3.48
CA PHE A 153 22.55 -31.51 2.95
C PHE A 153 22.81 -30.12 2.37
N TRP A 154 23.53 -29.25 3.07
CA TRP A 154 23.86 -27.92 2.56
C TRP A 154 24.79 -27.96 1.34
N ASP A 155 25.77 -28.87 1.31
CA ASP A 155 26.58 -29.15 0.12
C ASP A 155 25.70 -29.50 -1.10
N ALA A 156 24.69 -30.35 -0.88
CA ALA A 156 23.75 -30.78 -1.93
C ALA A 156 22.81 -29.65 -2.36
N MET A 157 22.25 -28.90 -1.39
CA MET A 157 21.39 -27.73 -1.67
C MET A 157 22.11 -26.69 -2.52
N ALA A 158 23.38 -26.41 -2.23
CA ALA A 158 24.19 -25.46 -3.01
C ALA A 158 24.45 -25.99 -4.42
N LYS A 159 24.80 -27.28 -4.54
CA LYS A 159 25.05 -27.94 -5.84
C LYS A 159 23.80 -27.98 -6.73
N ASP A 160 22.65 -28.23 -6.14
CA ASP A 160 21.38 -28.39 -6.85
C ASP A 160 20.72 -27.02 -7.14
N GLY A 161 21.29 -25.92 -6.64
CA GLY A 161 20.76 -24.57 -6.85
C GLY A 161 19.53 -24.26 -6.00
N ASN A 162 19.38 -24.91 -4.85
CA ASN A 162 18.25 -24.79 -3.94
C ASN A 162 18.50 -23.84 -2.74
N THR A 163 19.71 -23.28 -2.62
CA THR A 163 20.04 -22.27 -1.62
C THR A 163 20.96 -21.19 -2.21
N TRP A 164 20.81 -19.97 -1.71
CA TRP A 164 21.72 -18.86 -1.98
C TRP A 164 22.45 -18.51 -0.70
N GLN A 165 23.76 -18.72 -0.67
CA GLN A 165 24.60 -18.53 0.53
C GLN A 165 25.60 -17.40 0.33
N TYR A 166 25.12 -16.26 -0.17
CA TYR A 166 25.89 -15.03 -0.23
C TYR A 166 25.06 -13.86 0.29
N ASP A 167 25.68 -12.97 1.06
CA ASP A 167 25.05 -11.75 1.57
C ASP A 167 24.85 -10.68 0.47
N LEU A 168 24.37 -9.49 0.86
CA LEU A 168 24.16 -8.37 -0.05
C LEU A 168 25.46 -7.80 -0.65
N ASN A 169 26.61 -8.04 -0.02
CA ASN A 169 27.94 -7.64 -0.52
C ASN A 169 28.52 -8.70 -1.47
N GLY A 170 27.86 -9.86 -1.59
CA GLY A 170 28.33 -10.98 -2.38
C GLY A 170 29.33 -11.86 -1.65
N GLU A 171 29.51 -11.67 -0.34
CA GLU A 171 30.39 -12.48 0.50
C GLU A 171 29.70 -13.79 0.88
N PRO A 172 30.42 -14.92 0.92
CA PRO A 172 29.86 -16.20 1.34
C PRO A 172 29.33 -16.14 2.79
N ILE A 173 28.17 -16.74 3.02
CA ILE A 173 27.60 -16.92 4.36
C ILE A 173 27.42 -18.41 4.67
N THR A 174 27.39 -18.74 5.96
CA THR A 174 27.07 -20.10 6.40
C THR A 174 25.56 -20.29 6.48
N PRO A 175 25.06 -21.55 6.42
CA PRO A 175 23.63 -21.81 6.59
C PRO A 175 23.03 -21.28 7.90
N ASP A 176 23.84 -21.13 8.94
CA ASP A 176 23.37 -20.59 10.23
C ASP A 176 23.01 -19.10 10.18
N GLN A 177 23.55 -18.37 9.21
CA GLN A 177 23.24 -16.97 8.97
C GLN A 177 21.98 -16.78 8.13
N LEU A 178 21.39 -17.85 7.58
CA LEU A 178 20.12 -17.77 6.88
C LEU A 178 18.97 -17.46 7.87
N PRO A 179 17.92 -16.75 7.41
CA PRO A 179 16.74 -16.49 8.22
C PRO A 179 16.13 -17.79 8.75
N LYS A 180 15.79 -17.83 10.04
CA LYS A 180 15.24 -19.03 10.67
C LYS A 180 13.73 -19.21 10.47
N SER A 181 13.03 -18.14 10.11
CA SER A 181 11.59 -18.12 9.86
C SER A 181 11.22 -17.10 8.78
N LEU A 182 10.08 -17.31 8.12
CA LEU A 182 9.46 -16.29 7.27
C LEU A 182 9.09 -15.02 8.08
N GLY A 183 8.90 -13.92 7.36
CA GLY A 183 8.68 -12.59 7.90
C GLY A 183 9.68 -11.61 7.31
N ILE A 184 9.19 -10.55 6.66
CA ILE A 184 10.01 -9.64 5.84
C ILE A 184 11.26 -9.13 6.57
N TYR A 185 11.13 -8.78 7.86
CA TYR A 185 12.20 -8.25 8.71
C TYR A 185 13.25 -9.27 9.16
N ASN A 186 13.03 -10.57 8.90
CA ASN A 186 14.05 -11.60 9.11
C ASN A 186 15.02 -11.72 7.94
N PHE A 187 14.73 -11.05 6.82
CA PHE A 187 15.55 -11.05 5.61
C PHE A 187 16.19 -9.69 5.41
N ASP A 188 17.35 -9.67 4.77
CA ASP A 188 17.91 -8.43 4.25
C ASP A 188 17.05 -7.87 3.10
N ASN A 189 16.95 -6.55 3.01
CA ASN A 189 16.29 -5.87 1.88
C ASN A 189 17.25 -5.70 0.71
N ASP A 190 17.07 -6.49 -0.34
CA ASP A 190 17.82 -6.34 -1.58
C ASP A 190 17.11 -5.37 -2.55
N LEU A 191 17.53 -4.10 -2.53
CA LEU A 191 17.00 -3.05 -3.41
C LEU A 191 17.15 -3.39 -4.90
N TYR A 192 18.24 -4.06 -5.29
CA TYR A 192 18.50 -4.41 -6.69
C TYR A 192 17.55 -5.51 -7.15
N ARG A 193 17.20 -6.46 -6.28
CA ARG A 193 16.15 -7.44 -6.59
C ARG A 193 14.80 -6.77 -6.79
N SER A 194 14.47 -5.75 -5.98
CA SER A 194 13.27 -4.94 -6.22
C SER A 194 13.32 -4.26 -7.59
N LEU A 195 14.42 -3.57 -7.90
CA LEU A 195 14.60 -2.90 -9.20
C LEU A 195 14.50 -3.87 -10.38
N MET A 196 15.14 -5.04 -10.29
CA MET A 196 15.01 -6.11 -11.29
C MET A 196 13.55 -6.54 -11.48
N TYR A 197 12.79 -6.72 -10.40
CA TYR A 197 11.38 -7.12 -10.51
C TYR A 197 10.51 -6.06 -11.19
N PHE A 198 10.73 -4.78 -10.89
CA PHE A 198 9.95 -3.69 -11.48
C PHE A 198 10.44 -3.27 -12.88
N SER A 199 11.65 -3.63 -13.28
CA SER A 199 12.16 -3.44 -14.65
C SER A 199 11.74 -4.55 -15.63
N ARG A 200 11.03 -5.59 -15.16
CA ARG A 200 10.42 -6.58 -16.06
C ARG A 200 9.44 -5.92 -17.02
N ASP A 201 9.36 -6.43 -18.25
CA ASP A 201 8.67 -5.81 -19.39
C ASP A 201 9.26 -4.47 -19.87
N VAL A 202 10.21 -3.86 -19.13
CA VAL A 202 10.89 -2.61 -19.53
C VAL A 202 12.13 -2.92 -20.36
N ASN A 203 12.97 -3.83 -19.90
CA ASN A 203 14.24 -4.12 -20.58
C ASN A 203 14.68 -5.59 -20.46
N TRP A 204 13.91 -6.39 -19.74
CA TRP A 204 14.15 -7.82 -19.59
C TRP A 204 12.88 -8.58 -19.19
N ASN A 205 12.92 -9.90 -19.31
CA ASN A 205 11.94 -10.79 -18.69
C ASN A 205 12.58 -12.12 -18.27
N LYS A 206 11.90 -12.86 -17.38
CA LYS A 206 12.34 -14.21 -17.05
C LYS A 206 12.40 -15.07 -18.33
N PRO A 207 13.54 -15.72 -18.64
CA PRO A 207 13.61 -16.64 -19.78
C PRO A 207 12.74 -17.87 -19.50
N LYS A 208 12.43 -18.64 -20.56
CA LYS A 208 11.58 -19.85 -20.45
C LYS A 208 12.14 -20.90 -19.50
N GLN A 209 13.47 -20.98 -19.39
CA GLN A 209 14.20 -21.88 -18.49
C GLN A 209 15.15 -21.04 -17.64
N PRO A 210 14.63 -20.38 -16.58
CA PRO A 210 15.45 -19.52 -15.74
C PRO A 210 16.45 -20.35 -14.93
N VAL A 211 17.67 -19.84 -14.80
CA VAL A 211 18.60 -20.37 -13.80
C VAL A 211 18.04 -20.13 -12.39
N PRO A 212 18.33 -21.01 -11.42
CA PRO A 212 18.03 -20.72 -10.02
C PRO A 212 18.62 -19.38 -9.59
N PHE A 213 17.90 -18.65 -8.73
CA PHE A 213 18.32 -17.33 -8.24
C PHE A 213 18.66 -16.29 -9.33
N LEU A 214 18.01 -16.36 -10.50
CA LEU A 214 18.19 -15.43 -11.64
C LEU A 214 18.35 -13.95 -11.24
N GLU A 215 17.50 -13.43 -10.35
CA GLU A 215 17.56 -12.03 -9.91
C GLU A 215 18.79 -11.70 -9.05
N PHE A 216 19.32 -12.68 -8.29
CA PHE A 216 20.52 -12.46 -7.47
C PHE A 216 21.76 -12.28 -8.36
N TYR A 217 21.87 -13.07 -9.44
CA TYR A 217 22.94 -12.90 -10.43
C TYR A 217 22.89 -11.52 -11.09
N TRP A 218 21.71 -11.05 -11.46
CA TRP A 218 21.54 -9.69 -11.98
C TRP A 218 21.87 -8.61 -10.93
N SER A 219 21.46 -8.82 -9.69
CA SER A 219 21.75 -7.90 -8.58
C SER A 219 23.25 -7.78 -8.33
N LYS A 220 24.00 -8.89 -8.45
CA LYS A 220 25.47 -8.88 -8.38
C LYS A 220 26.11 -8.01 -9.47
N GLU A 221 25.59 -8.01 -10.69
CA GLU A 221 26.11 -7.13 -11.75
C GLU A 221 25.73 -5.66 -11.53
N LEU A 222 24.47 -5.38 -11.17
CA LEU A 222 24.00 -4.02 -10.98
C LEU A 222 24.69 -3.29 -9.84
N ARG A 223 24.99 -3.98 -8.74
CA ARG A 223 25.74 -3.42 -7.59
C ARG A 223 27.10 -2.85 -7.98
N LYS A 224 27.73 -3.36 -9.04
CA LYS A 224 29.02 -2.86 -9.54
C LYS A 224 28.89 -1.57 -10.35
N LEU A 225 27.69 -1.28 -10.85
CA LEU A 225 27.45 -0.24 -11.86
C LEU A 225 26.76 0.99 -11.28
N THR A 226 25.91 0.81 -10.27
CA THR A 226 25.09 1.89 -9.73
C THR A 226 24.78 1.64 -8.26
N ASP A 227 24.75 2.69 -7.43
CA ASP A 227 24.29 2.60 -6.04
C ASP A 227 22.77 2.80 -6.01
N ALA A 228 22.02 1.80 -5.56
CA ALA A 228 20.56 1.91 -5.48
C ALA A 228 20.10 2.96 -4.44
N ASN A 229 20.93 3.27 -3.44
CA ASN A 229 20.59 4.24 -2.39
C ASN A 229 20.66 5.70 -2.84
N GLN A 230 21.24 5.97 -4.03
CA GLN A 230 21.26 7.32 -4.59
C GLN A 230 19.88 7.77 -5.11
N TYR A 231 18.94 6.83 -5.25
CA TYR A 231 17.60 7.08 -5.77
C TYR A 231 16.59 7.29 -4.65
N ASP A 232 15.65 8.19 -4.87
CA ASP A 232 14.44 8.27 -4.06
C ASP A 232 13.48 7.13 -4.44
N LEU A 233 13.65 5.97 -3.81
CA LEU A 233 12.77 4.81 -3.98
C LEU A 233 11.47 4.91 -3.16
N ALA A 234 11.13 6.11 -2.66
CA ALA A 234 9.90 6.42 -1.97
C ALA A 234 8.97 7.36 -2.78
N SER A 235 9.39 7.82 -3.97
CA SER A 235 8.53 8.59 -4.89
C SER A 235 8.41 7.92 -6.26
N MET A 236 7.31 8.22 -6.97
CA MET A 236 7.10 7.70 -8.33
C MET A 236 8.17 8.20 -9.29
N GLU A 237 8.55 9.47 -9.20
CA GLU A 237 9.57 10.07 -10.06
C GLU A 237 10.94 9.41 -9.82
N GLY A 238 11.37 9.31 -8.56
CA GLY A 238 12.64 8.69 -8.20
C GLY A 238 12.71 7.21 -8.58
N TYR A 239 11.63 6.46 -8.39
CA TYR A 239 11.58 5.05 -8.77
C TYR A 239 11.63 4.85 -10.29
N LYS A 240 10.92 5.68 -11.06
CA LYS A 240 11.00 5.65 -12.54
C LYS A 240 12.43 5.97 -13.00
N ALA A 241 13.06 6.97 -12.41
CA ALA A 241 14.45 7.33 -12.72
C ALA A 241 15.40 6.15 -12.43
N ALA A 242 15.23 5.47 -11.29
CA ALA A 242 16.01 4.28 -10.95
C ALA A 242 15.82 3.14 -11.97
N ILE A 243 14.59 2.85 -12.38
CA ILE A 243 14.30 1.81 -13.39
C ILE A 243 14.93 2.17 -14.74
N GLN A 244 14.83 3.44 -15.16
CA GLN A 244 15.42 3.90 -16.42
C GLN A 244 16.95 3.78 -16.39
N ASP A 245 17.60 4.19 -15.30
CA ASP A 245 19.06 4.09 -15.16
C ASP A 245 19.53 2.62 -15.10
N VAL A 246 18.91 1.81 -14.24
CA VAL A 246 19.15 0.37 -14.19
C VAL A 246 18.95 -0.27 -15.56
N SER A 247 17.94 0.15 -16.31
CA SER A 247 17.69 -0.39 -17.65
C SER A 247 18.81 -0.07 -18.63
N LYS A 248 19.34 1.17 -18.61
CA LYS A 248 20.50 1.56 -19.42
C LYS A 248 21.72 0.71 -19.06
N HIS A 249 21.99 0.52 -17.77
CA HIS A 249 23.09 -0.35 -17.33
C HIS A 249 22.92 -1.78 -17.84
N LEU A 250 21.75 -2.40 -17.62
CA LEU A 250 21.48 -3.78 -18.04
C LEU A 250 21.65 -3.99 -19.54
N LEU A 251 21.16 -3.07 -20.37
CA LEU A 251 21.30 -3.14 -21.83
C LEU A 251 22.75 -2.94 -22.32
N SER A 252 23.59 -2.28 -21.50
CA SER A 252 25.00 -2.06 -21.83
C SER A 252 25.92 -3.23 -21.48
N ILE A 253 25.48 -4.13 -20.60
CA ILE A 253 26.31 -5.25 -20.13
C ILE A 253 26.55 -6.22 -21.29
N LYS A 254 27.82 -6.55 -21.52
CA LYS A 254 28.25 -7.62 -22.44
C LYS A 254 29.12 -8.59 -21.66
N THR A 255 28.56 -9.76 -21.35
CA THR A 255 29.23 -10.84 -20.63
C THR A 255 28.56 -12.17 -20.97
N ASP A 256 29.35 -13.25 -20.96
CA ASP A 256 28.87 -14.61 -21.11
C ASP A 256 28.59 -15.28 -19.74
N SER A 257 28.73 -14.52 -18.65
CA SER A 257 28.49 -15.00 -17.28
C SER A 257 28.00 -13.88 -16.37
N VAL A 258 26.70 -13.58 -16.45
CA VAL A 258 26.04 -12.57 -15.61
C VAL A 258 26.11 -12.98 -14.14
N GLY A 259 26.80 -12.20 -13.31
CA GLY A 259 26.90 -12.44 -11.87
C GLY A 259 27.65 -13.72 -11.50
N GLY A 260 28.34 -14.36 -12.45
CA GLY A 260 28.94 -15.69 -12.29
C GLY A 260 28.03 -16.87 -12.63
N SER A 261 26.87 -16.64 -13.28
CA SER A 261 25.90 -17.69 -13.61
C SER A 261 26.35 -18.67 -14.71
N GLY A 262 27.41 -18.34 -15.46
CA GLY A 262 27.79 -19.06 -16.68
C GLY A 262 26.80 -18.88 -17.83
N LYS A 263 25.95 -17.84 -17.77
CA LYS A 263 24.97 -17.48 -18.79
C LYS A 263 25.18 -16.07 -19.31
N SER A 264 25.03 -15.92 -20.62
CA SER A 264 25.03 -14.62 -21.31
C SER A 264 23.85 -13.74 -20.92
N THR A 265 23.91 -12.44 -21.25
CA THR A 265 22.81 -11.51 -20.97
C THR A 265 21.52 -11.88 -21.70
N GLN A 266 21.60 -12.41 -22.93
CA GLN A 266 20.44 -12.89 -23.69
C GLN A 266 19.82 -14.15 -23.07
N GLU A 267 20.64 -15.13 -22.65
CA GLU A 267 20.15 -16.32 -21.94
C GLU A 267 19.49 -15.96 -20.60
N MET A 268 19.94 -14.86 -19.99
CA MET A 268 19.41 -14.31 -18.73
C MET A 268 18.23 -13.35 -18.94
N GLY A 269 17.76 -13.19 -20.18
CA GLY A 269 16.48 -12.58 -20.52
C GLY A 269 16.48 -11.09 -20.83
N ILE A 270 17.64 -10.48 -21.08
CA ILE A 270 17.74 -9.07 -21.53
C ILE A 270 17.14 -8.92 -22.92
N PHE A 271 16.40 -7.82 -23.13
CA PHE A 271 15.87 -7.43 -24.44
C PHE A 271 16.95 -6.75 -25.30
N GLU A 272 16.67 -6.63 -26.60
CA GLU A 272 17.53 -5.85 -27.50
C GLU A 272 17.45 -4.36 -27.18
N ASP A 273 16.25 -3.87 -26.86
CA ASP A 273 15.99 -2.46 -26.63
C ASP A 273 15.09 -2.22 -25.41
N TYR A 274 15.20 -1.02 -24.86
CA TYR A 274 14.32 -0.49 -23.83
C TYR A 274 12.87 -0.30 -24.32
N GLN A 275 11.90 -0.64 -23.49
CA GLN A 275 10.46 -0.63 -23.79
C GLN A 275 9.73 0.38 -22.89
N GLU A 276 9.48 1.59 -23.41
CA GLU A 276 8.79 2.66 -22.65
C GLU A 276 7.38 2.22 -22.19
N LYS A 277 6.66 1.44 -23.00
CA LYS A 277 5.36 0.88 -22.63
C LYS A 277 5.42 -0.01 -21.38
N GLY A 278 6.54 -0.68 -21.15
CA GLY A 278 6.79 -1.45 -19.93
C GLY A 278 6.84 -0.53 -18.71
N LEU A 279 7.56 0.60 -18.83
CA LEU A 279 7.65 1.59 -17.76
C LEU A 279 6.29 2.22 -17.48
N GLU A 280 5.57 2.65 -18.52
CA GLU A 280 4.21 3.19 -18.39
C GLU A 280 3.27 2.20 -17.67
N LYS A 281 3.33 0.90 -18.03
CA LYS A 281 2.50 -0.14 -17.42
C LYS A 281 2.82 -0.35 -15.95
N VAL A 282 4.10 -0.29 -15.54
CA VAL A 282 4.49 -0.50 -14.15
C VAL A 282 4.24 0.73 -13.28
N SER A 283 4.32 1.94 -13.86
CA SER A 283 4.22 3.22 -13.15
C SER A 283 2.84 3.90 -13.22
N LYS A 284 1.88 3.38 -13.99
CA LYS A 284 0.52 3.96 -14.04
C LYS A 284 -0.22 3.84 -12.70
N THR A 285 -1.28 4.62 -12.54
CA THR A 285 -2.27 4.44 -11.46
C THR A 285 -2.82 3.02 -11.48
N LYS A 286 -2.94 2.40 -10.30
CA LYS A 286 -3.22 0.96 -10.09
C LYS A 286 -2.19 0.03 -10.76
N GLY A 287 -1.00 0.54 -11.07
CA GLY A 287 0.19 -0.20 -11.50
C GLY A 287 0.98 -0.72 -10.31
N LYS A 288 2.05 -1.48 -10.57
CA LYS A 288 2.79 -2.13 -9.47
C LYS A 288 3.53 -1.11 -8.58
N LEU A 289 4.14 -0.09 -9.18
CA LEU A 289 4.81 0.97 -8.41
C LEU A 289 3.81 1.78 -7.60
N ASP A 290 2.65 2.11 -8.18
CA ASP A 290 1.61 2.87 -7.50
C ASP A 290 1.13 2.14 -6.23
N TYR A 291 0.78 0.85 -6.33
CA TYR A 291 0.42 0.05 -5.14
C TYR A 291 1.55 -0.03 -4.10
N MET A 292 2.79 -0.21 -4.55
CA MET A 292 3.95 -0.30 -3.65
C MET A 292 4.21 1.01 -2.91
N LEU A 293 4.19 2.14 -3.62
CA LEU A 293 4.44 3.46 -3.04
C LEU A 293 3.35 3.83 -2.04
N ARG A 294 2.08 3.59 -2.38
CA ARG A 294 0.95 3.74 -1.44
C ARG A 294 1.10 2.87 -0.20
N PHE A 295 1.63 1.66 -0.36
CA PHE A 295 1.92 0.80 0.79
C PHE A 295 3.06 1.35 1.65
N LYS A 296 4.14 1.85 1.05
CA LYS A 296 5.24 2.50 1.78
C LYS A 296 4.78 3.75 2.53
N THR A 297 3.96 4.57 1.90
CA THR A 297 3.42 5.79 2.53
C THR A 297 2.42 5.45 3.62
N SER A 298 1.60 4.39 3.46
CA SER A 298 0.71 3.92 4.53
C SER A 298 1.41 3.17 5.67
N GLN A 299 2.57 2.55 5.45
CA GLN A 299 3.43 1.97 6.50
C GLN A 299 4.00 3.05 7.45
N SER A 300 3.94 4.33 7.08
CA SER A 300 4.19 5.44 8.02
C SER A 300 3.06 5.65 9.05
N GLY A 301 1.95 4.92 8.93
CA GLY A 301 0.83 4.92 9.87
C GLY A 301 -0.51 4.94 9.15
N ASN A 302 -1.14 3.76 9.05
CA ASN A 302 -2.48 3.47 8.54
C ASN A 302 -2.64 3.50 7.01
N GLY A 303 -3.24 2.43 6.48
CA GLY A 303 -3.67 2.17 5.09
C GLY A 303 -4.65 3.17 4.48
N LEU A 304 -4.68 4.39 5.00
CA LEU A 304 -5.43 5.54 4.52
C LEU A 304 -4.62 6.83 4.65
N ALA A 305 -3.37 6.84 5.12
CA ALA A 305 -2.58 8.07 5.23
C ALA A 305 -2.53 8.80 3.88
N TYR A 306 -2.80 10.11 3.87
CA TYR A 306 -2.74 10.91 2.66
C TYR A 306 -1.34 10.82 2.05
N ASP A 307 -1.28 10.41 0.79
CA ASP A 307 -0.05 10.28 0.04
C ASP A 307 0.42 11.65 -0.46
N ALA A 308 1.26 12.31 0.35
CA ALA A 308 1.89 13.58 0.00
C ALA A 308 2.80 13.49 -1.24
N THR A 309 3.12 12.29 -1.74
CA THR A 309 4.00 12.11 -2.91
C THR A 309 3.30 12.32 -4.25
N GLN A 310 1.96 12.34 -4.30
CA GLN A 310 1.20 12.67 -5.52
C GLN A 310 1.07 14.19 -5.75
N THR A 311 1.36 15.01 -4.74
CA THR A 311 1.40 16.47 -4.86
C THR A 311 2.49 16.97 -3.91
N PRO A 312 3.78 16.98 -4.30
CA PRO A 312 4.83 17.45 -3.41
C PRO A 312 4.57 18.92 -3.07
N VAL A 313 4.04 19.15 -1.87
CA VAL A 313 3.77 20.50 -1.37
C VAL A 313 5.04 21.00 -0.71
N THR A 314 5.64 22.02 -1.32
CA THR A 314 6.67 22.84 -0.69
C THR A 314 5.96 23.97 0.07
N VAL A 315 5.29 23.61 1.16
CA VAL A 315 4.94 24.59 2.21
C VAL A 315 6.17 24.75 3.11
N ASN A 316 6.69 25.96 3.17
CA ASN A 316 7.75 26.33 4.08
C ASN A 316 7.11 26.82 5.37
N GLN A 317 7.51 26.25 6.50
CA GLN A 317 7.17 26.82 7.79
C GLN A 317 8.00 28.09 7.98
N VAL A 318 7.33 29.24 8.01
CA VAL A 318 7.98 30.55 8.19
C VAL A 318 8.28 30.76 9.67
N ASP A 319 7.32 30.43 10.53
CA ASP A 319 7.43 30.45 11.98
C ASP A 319 6.44 29.45 12.62
N THR A 320 6.24 29.54 13.94
CA THR A 320 5.32 28.65 14.69
C THR A 320 3.86 28.78 14.28
N PHE A 321 3.46 29.94 13.76
CA PHE A 321 2.08 30.34 13.48
C PHE A 321 1.81 30.58 12.00
N THR A 322 2.83 30.48 11.14
CA THR A 322 2.71 30.80 9.71
C THR A 322 3.35 29.72 8.84
N ILE A 323 2.60 29.23 7.86
CA ILE A 323 3.14 28.47 6.74
C ILE A 323 2.95 29.25 5.45
N GLU A 324 3.90 29.13 4.53
CA GLU A 324 3.90 29.85 3.26
C GLU A 324 4.27 28.93 2.10
N ARG A 325 3.71 29.21 0.92
CA ARG A 325 4.06 28.53 -0.33
C ARG A 325 4.41 29.53 -1.43
N LYS A 326 5.21 29.10 -2.42
CA LYS A 326 5.65 29.95 -3.53
C LYS A 326 4.51 30.42 -4.44
N ARG A 327 3.57 29.52 -4.76
CA ARG A 327 2.39 29.81 -5.58
C ARG A 327 1.25 30.27 -4.68
N SER A 328 0.54 31.33 -5.04
CA SER A 328 -0.61 31.79 -4.26
C SER A 328 -1.72 30.76 -4.21
N PHE A 329 -2.39 30.64 -3.07
CA PHE A 329 -3.61 29.85 -2.94
C PHE A 329 -4.72 30.38 -3.86
N ASN A 330 -4.76 31.69 -4.09
CA ASN A 330 -5.72 32.33 -5.00
C ASN A 330 -5.42 32.10 -6.49
N ASP A 331 -4.27 31.52 -6.85
CA ASP A 331 -3.94 31.15 -8.23
C ASP A 331 -4.53 29.79 -8.64
N TYR A 332 -5.15 29.07 -7.71
CA TYR A 332 -5.84 27.83 -8.00
C TYR A 332 -7.25 28.13 -8.52
N PRO A 333 -7.64 27.60 -9.69
CA PRO A 333 -9.01 27.77 -10.18
C PRO A 333 -9.97 26.98 -9.29
N VAL A 334 -11.23 27.44 -9.18
CA VAL A 334 -12.30 26.69 -8.49
C VAL A 334 -12.38 25.26 -9.03
N ILE A 335 -12.43 25.13 -10.36
CA ILE A 335 -12.48 23.86 -11.08
C ILE A 335 -11.10 23.56 -11.66
N SER A 336 -10.52 22.44 -11.26
CA SER A 336 -9.25 21.93 -11.76
C SER A 336 -9.35 21.46 -13.22
N ALA A 337 -8.20 21.21 -13.85
CA ALA A 337 -8.12 20.78 -15.25
C ALA A 337 -8.85 19.45 -15.54
N ASN A 338 -9.09 18.62 -14.53
CA ASN A 338 -9.82 17.34 -14.67
C ASN A 338 -11.33 17.46 -14.36
N GLY A 339 -11.83 18.68 -14.10
CA GLY A 339 -13.23 18.93 -13.76
C GLY A 339 -13.59 18.76 -12.28
N SER A 340 -12.65 18.38 -11.41
CA SER A 340 -12.86 18.32 -9.95
C SER A 340 -12.70 19.70 -9.31
N ILE A 341 -13.27 19.87 -8.11
CA ILE A 341 -13.18 21.12 -7.36
C ILE A 341 -11.86 21.14 -6.57
N ASN A 342 -11.13 22.24 -6.59
CA ASN A 342 -9.99 22.44 -5.70
C ASN A 342 -10.47 22.88 -4.32
N ALA A 343 -9.91 22.29 -3.26
CA ALA A 343 -10.08 22.74 -1.88
C ALA A 343 -8.72 22.91 -1.23
N ILE A 344 -8.54 23.99 -0.46
CA ILE A 344 -7.35 24.28 0.33
C ILE A 344 -7.57 23.72 1.72
N VAL A 345 -6.66 22.88 2.21
CA VAL A 345 -6.75 22.32 3.56
C VAL A 345 -6.06 23.24 4.56
N GLU A 346 -6.84 23.82 5.46
CA GLU A 346 -6.36 24.71 6.53
C GLU A 346 -6.24 23.95 7.86
N ILE A 347 -7.18 23.05 8.14
CA ILE A 347 -7.21 22.25 9.36
C ILE A 347 -7.33 20.77 8.98
N PRO A 348 -6.25 19.98 9.13
CA PRO A 348 -6.29 18.54 8.91
C PRO A 348 -7.31 17.85 9.83
N THR A 349 -7.97 16.80 9.32
CA THR A 349 -8.93 16.01 10.11
C THR A 349 -8.30 15.52 11.42
N GLY A 350 -9.08 15.53 12.50
CA GLY A 350 -8.64 15.14 13.84
C GLY A 350 -7.79 16.17 14.58
N THR A 351 -7.46 17.32 13.97
CA THR A 351 -6.71 18.41 14.65
C THR A 351 -7.65 19.53 15.11
N SER A 352 -7.21 20.35 16.08
CA SER A 352 -8.05 21.39 16.73
C SER A 352 -7.49 22.81 16.66
N ALA A 353 -6.29 23.00 16.11
CA ALA A 353 -5.71 24.33 15.92
C ALA A 353 -6.47 25.05 14.80
N LYS A 354 -7.01 26.25 15.06
CA LYS A 354 -7.73 27.01 14.04
C LYS A 354 -6.74 27.80 13.18
N TRP A 355 -6.54 27.31 11.96
CA TRP A 355 -5.74 27.95 10.93
C TRP A 355 -6.66 28.42 9.82
N GLU A 356 -6.25 29.47 9.11
CA GLU A 356 -7.01 30.06 8.02
C GLU A 356 -6.08 30.71 6.99
N LEU A 357 -6.55 30.81 5.75
CA LEU A 357 -5.87 31.56 4.70
C LEU A 357 -5.68 33.02 5.14
N ASN A 358 -4.44 33.50 5.03
CA ASN A 358 -4.13 34.88 5.40
C ASN A 358 -4.77 35.86 4.40
N LYS A 359 -5.66 36.71 4.91
CA LYS A 359 -6.41 37.71 4.13
C LYS A 359 -5.52 38.77 3.49
N GLU A 360 -4.37 39.08 4.10
CA GLU A 360 -3.42 40.08 3.60
C GLU A 360 -2.38 39.47 2.64
N ASN A 361 -2.03 38.20 2.85
CA ASN A 361 -1.07 37.49 2.02
C ASN A 361 -1.62 36.11 1.58
N PRO A 362 -2.15 36.01 0.34
CA PRO A 362 -2.79 34.78 -0.14
C PRO A 362 -1.79 33.64 -0.44
N ASN A 363 -0.51 33.79 -0.08
CA ASN A 363 0.47 32.71 -0.11
C ASN A 363 0.62 32.01 1.25
N GLN A 364 -0.01 32.54 2.30
CA GLN A 364 0.17 32.11 3.68
C GLN A 364 -1.11 31.51 4.27
N ILE A 365 -0.95 30.52 5.13
CA ILE A 365 -1.98 30.08 6.09
C ILE A 365 -1.42 30.37 7.47
N ILE A 366 -2.23 31.04 8.30
CA ILE A 366 -1.84 31.51 9.63
C ILE A 366 -2.70 30.86 10.71
N TRP A 367 -2.12 30.65 11.89
CA TRP A 367 -2.86 30.26 13.08
C TRP A 367 -3.60 31.50 13.60
N GLU A 368 -4.93 31.44 13.66
CA GLU A 368 -5.74 32.53 14.19
C GLU A 368 -5.39 32.81 15.66
N PHE A 369 -5.29 34.09 16.03
CA PHE A 369 -5.13 34.52 17.42
C PHE A 369 -6.46 35.06 17.98
N LYS A 370 -6.79 34.67 19.20
CA LYS A 370 -7.91 35.21 19.96
C LYS A 370 -7.46 35.52 21.39
N ASN A 371 -7.66 36.75 21.85
CA ASN A 371 -7.19 37.24 23.15
C ASN A 371 -5.67 37.02 23.35
N ASP A 372 -4.87 37.42 22.37
CA ASP A 372 -3.40 37.32 22.36
C ASP A 372 -2.84 35.88 22.47
N ALA A 373 -3.67 34.85 22.23
CA ALA A 373 -3.26 33.46 22.20
C ALA A 373 -3.69 32.75 20.91
N PRO A 374 -2.90 31.78 20.40
CA PRO A 374 -3.31 30.95 19.26
C PRO A 374 -4.60 30.20 19.59
N ARG A 375 -5.61 30.32 18.72
CA ARG A 375 -6.94 29.75 18.96
C ARG A 375 -6.90 28.24 18.76
N ILE A 376 -7.31 27.53 19.79
CA ILE A 376 -7.56 26.08 19.75
C ILE A 376 -9.06 25.88 19.97
N VAL A 377 -9.70 25.11 19.09
CA VAL A 377 -11.09 24.69 19.30
C VAL A 377 -11.13 23.74 20.48
N ASN A 378 -11.78 24.15 21.57
CA ASN A 378 -11.91 23.37 22.80
C ASN A 378 -13.08 22.37 22.71
N TYR A 379 -12.96 21.45 21.75
CA TYR A 379 -13.91 20.37 21.50
C TYR A 379 -13.14 19.16 20.93
N LEU A 380 -13.83 18.26 20.22
CA LEU A 380 -13.16 17.26 19.38
C LEU A 380 -12.43 17.94 18.22
N GLY A 381 -11.36 17.31 17.72
CA GLY A 381 -10.75 17.70 16.45
C GLY A 381 -11.78 17.68 15.32
N TYR A 382 -11.49 18.41 14.24
CA TYR A 382 -12.42 18.51 13.11
C TYR A 382 -12.71 17.12 12.52
N PRO A 383 -13.98 16.77 12.21
CA PRO A 383 -14.36 15.43 11.76
C PRO A 383 -14.00 15.15 10.29
N GLY A 384 -13.47 16.14 9.58
CA GLY A 384 -12.98 16.07 8.21
C GLY A 384 -11.88 17.12 8.01
N ASN A 385 -11.23 17.10 6.85
CA ASN A 385 -10.26 18.14 6.51
C ASN A 385 -11.04 19.42 6.20
N TYR A 386 -10.76 20.49 6.93
CA TYR A 386 -11.48 21.75 6.83
C TYR A 386 -10.62 22.80 6.14
N GLY A 387 -11.26 23.65 5.35
CA GLY A 387 -10.65 24.85 4.81
C GLY A 387 -11.57 25.49 3.80
N THR A 388 -11.02 25.98 2.68
CA THR A 388 -11.76 26.84 1.77
C THR A 388 -11.60 26.49 0.29
N ILE A 389 -12.55 26.93 -0.54
CA ILE A 389 -12.49 26.81 -1.99
C ILE A 389 -11.91 28.10 -2.59
N PRO A 390 -10.77 28.05 -3.30
CA PRO A 390 -10.12 29.25 -3.85
C PRO A 390 -11.01 29.93 -4.89
N GLN A 391 -10.83 31.24 -5.06
CA GLN A 391 -11.55 32.05 -6.05
C GLN A 391 -13.08 32.00 -5.90
N THR A 392 -13.55 31.95 -4.65
CA THR A 392 -14.96 32.10 -4.29
C THR A 392 -15.08 33.25 -3.29
N ALA A 393 -16.21 33.95 -3.31
CA ALA A 393 -16.60 34.91 -2.29
C ALA A 393 -18.11 35.11 -2.41
N LEU A 394 -18.85 34.92 -1.33
CA LEU A 394 -20.30 35.13 -1.34
C LEU A 394 -20.63 36.51 -0.73
N PRO A 395 -21.35 37.40 -1.43
CA PRO A 395 -21.76 38.69 -0.89
C PRO A 395 -22.66 38.56 0.34
N LYS A 396 -22.63 39.56 1.23
CA LYS A 396 -23.51 39.60 2.42
C LYS A 396 -25.00 39.55 2.08
N GLU A 397 -25.38 40.11 0.93
CA GLU A 397 -26.78 40.10 0.46
C GLU A 397 -27.27 38.70 0.06
N LEU A 398 -26.34 37.78 -0.19
CA LEU A 398 -26.59 36.39 -0.55
C LEU A 398 -26.27 35.41 0.58
N GLY A 399 -26.08 35.91 1.81
CA GLY A 399 -25.78 35.09 2.98
C GLY A 399 -24.33 34.66 3.11
N GLY A 400 -23.38 35.41 2.54
CA GLY A 400 -21.95 35.25 2.81
C GLY A 400 -21.39 36.31 3.76
N ASP A 401 -20.12 36.23 4.07
CA ASP A 401 -19.37 37.20 4.89
C ASP A 401 -18.28 37.94 4.09
N GLY A 402 -18.13 37.60 2.81
CA GLY A 402 -17.09 38.10 1.91
C GLY A 402 -15.82 37.25 1.92
N ASP A 403 -15.74 36.22 2.77
CA ASP A 403 -14.65 35.25 2.77
C ASP A 403 -14.90 34.14 1.72
N PRO A 404 -13.84 33.42 1.31
CA PRO A 404 -13.98 32.26 0.45
C PRO A 404 -14.80 31.12 1.09
N LEU A 405 -15.58 30.40 0.28
CA LEU A 405 -16.52 29.39 0.77
C LEU A 405 -15.84 28.28 1.58
N ASP A 406 -16.34 28.05 2.79
CA ASP A 406 -15.93 26.96 3.67
C ASP A 406 -16.30 25.59 3.11
N VAL A 407 -15.38 24.63 3.27
CA VAL A 407 -15.60 23.23 2.89
C VAL A 407 -15.04 22.27 3.93
N LEU A 408 -15.85 21.27 4.30
CA LEU A 408 -15.41 20.10 5.05
C LEU A 408 -15.29 18.90 4.10
N VAL A 409 -14.09 18.33 4.00
CA VAL A 409 -13.77 17.22 3.11
C VAL A 409 -13.63 15.92 3.90
N LEU A 410 -14.52 14.97 3.65
CA LEU A 410 -14.48 13.63 4.25
C LEU A 410 -13.43 12.74 3.58
N GLY A 411 -12.60 12.14 4.43
CA GLY A 411 -11.49 11.30 4.05
C GLY A 411 -10.43 11.26 5.14
N GLN A 412 -9.29 10.66 4.82
CA GLN A 412 -8.10 10.64 5.66
C GLN A 412 -7.53 12.04 5.92
N ALA A 413 -6.64 12.15 6.92
CA ALA A 413 -5.93 13.39 7.23
C ALA A 413 -5.05 13.83 6.08
N VAL A 414 -5.29 15.04 5.58
CA VAL A 414 -4.49 15.72 4.57
C VAL A 414 -3.63 16.79 5.26
N PRO A 415 -2.34 16.95 4.90
CA PRO A 415 -1.49 18.00 5.44
C PRO A 415 -2.08 19.40 5.25
N ARG A 416 -1.77 20.28 6.21
CA ARG A 416 -2.16 21.70 6.15
C ARG A 416 -1.40 22.40 5.01
N GLY A 417 -2.10 23.18 4.21
CA GLY A 417 -1.57 23.92 3.07
C GLY A 417 -1.63 23.16 1.75
N ASP A 418 -2.13 21.92 1.75
CA ASP A 418 -2.33 21.16 0.54
C ASP A 418 -3.58 21.63 -0.20
N VAL A 419 -3.53 21.56 -1.53
CA VAL A 419 -4.67 21.83 -2.41
C VAL A 419 -5.08 20.52 -3.07
N ILE A 420 -6.29 20.07 -2.74
CA ILE A 420 -6.79 18.74 -3.09
C ILE A 420 -7.98 18.81 -4.05
N ASN A 421 -8.11 17.78 -4.89
CA ASN A 421 -9.28 17.60 -5.74
C ASN A 421 -10.39 16.88 -4.97
N VAL A 422 -11.56 17.50 -4.89
CA VAL A 422 -12.70 17.00 -4.12
C VAL A 422 -13.97 16.96 -4.97
N ARG A 423 -14.96 16.21 -4.50
CA ARG A 423 -16.32 16.21 -5.04
C ARG A 423 -17.29 16.72 -3.98
N LEU A 424 -18.05 17.77 -4.29
CA LEU A 424 -19.16 18.20 -3.46
C LEU A 424 -20.28 17.17 -3.47
N ILE A 425 -20.77 16.84 -2.28
CA ILE A 425 -21.88 15.91 -2.06
C ILE A 425 -23.09 16.57 -1.42
N GLY A 426 -22.93 17.77 -0.86
CA GLY A 426 -24.01 18.55 -0.27
C GLY A 426 -23.54 19.76 0.52
N VAL A 427 -24.44 20.34 1.30
CA VAL A 427 -24.21 21.50 2.16
C VAL A 427 -24.90 21.30 3.51
N LEU A 428 -24.22 21.66 4.60
CA LEU A 428 -24.82 21.81 5.91
C LEU A 428 -25.26 23.26 6.08
N LYS A 429 -26.58 23.47 6.19
CA LYS A 429 -27.15 24.80 6.38
C LYS A 429 -27.18 25.17 7.83
N MET A 430 -26.65 26.34 8.17
CA MET A 430 -26.53 26.77 9.57
C MET A 430 -26.46 28.29 9.72
N MET A 431 -26.76 28.73 10.94
CA MET A 431 -26.63 30.11 11.39
C MET A 431 -25.56 30.20 12.47
N ASP A 432 -24.80 31.30 12.45
CA ASP A 432 -23.84 31.70 13.47
C ASP A 432 -24.23 33.10 13.98
N ASP A 433 -24.73 33.19 15.21
CA ASP A 433 -25.24 34.44 15.79
C ASP A 433 -26.30 35.16 14.92
N GLY A 434 -27.05 34.37 14.12
CA GLY A 434 -28.12 34.85 13.22
C GLY A 434 -27.64 35.22 11.81
N GLU A 435 -26.34 35.13 11.52
CA GLU A 435 -25.79 35.25 10.17
C GLU A 435 -25.69 33.87 9.51
N GLN A 436 -25.90 33.79 8.19
CA GLN A 436 -25.83 32.54 7.45
C GLN A 436 -24.38 32.07 7.36
N ASP A 437 -24.12 30.80 7.69
CA ASP A 437 -22.75 30.25 7.82
C ASP A 437 -22.63 28.84 7.19
N ASP A 438 -23.14 28.68 5.96
CA ASP A 438 -23.21 27.37 5.30
C ASP A 438 -21.85 26.70 5.13
N LYS A 439 -21.81 25.39 5.36
CA LYS A 439 -20.60 24.57 5.20
C LYS A 439 -20.79 23.59 4.05
N LEU A 440 -20.04 23.77 2.97
CA LEU A 440 -20.04 22.80 1.89
C LEU A 440 -19.43 21.49 2.36
N ILE A 441 -20.02 20.36 1.98
CA ILE A 441 -19.50 19.03 2.29
C ILE A 441 -18.99 18.37 1.02
N ALA A 442 -17.76 17.89 1.08
CA ALA A 442 -17.08 17.22 -0.01
C ALA A 442 -16.47 15.88 0.44
N VAL A 443 -16.03 15.09 -0.55
CA VAL A 443 -15.29 13.85 -0.33
C VAL A 443 -13.99 13.83 -1.14
N LEU A 444 -12.96 13.18 -0.61
CA LEU A 444 -11.75 12.84 -1.38
C LEU A 444 -12.12 11.86 -2.50
N THR A 445 -11.81 12.23 -3.75
CA THR A 445 -12.21 11.46 -4.94
C THR A 445 -11.32 10.27 -5.25
N ASN A 446 -10.15 10.20 -4.60
CA ASN A 446 -9.23 9.09 -4.70
C ASN A 446 -8.84 8.63 -3.29
N ASP A 447 -8.57 7.33 -3.17
CA ASP A 447 -7.89 6.73 -2.03
C ASP A 447 -8.57 6.97 -0.67
N SER A 448 -9.89 7.13 -0.68
CA SER A 448 -10.73 7.34 0.50
C SER A 448 -11.90 6.37 0.51
N PRO A 449 -12.36 5.89 1.68
CA PRO A 449 -13.61 5.12 1.79
C PRO A 449 -14.80 5.87 1.18
N PHE A 450 -14.77 7.21 1.17
CA PHE A 450 -15.85 8.06 0.66
C PHE A 450 -15.75 8.34 -0.84
N SER A 451 -14.75 7.79 -1.57
CA SER A 451 -14.46 8.18 -2.96
C SER A 451 -15.60 7.95 -3.95
N ASP A 452 -16.52 7.02 -3.68
CA ASP A 452 -17.68 6.73 -4.52
C ASP A 452 -18.97 7.44 -4.08
N VAL A 453 -18.93 8.21 -2.98
CA VAL A 453 -20.09 8.97 -2.47
C VAL A 453 -20.35 10.19 -3.36
N LYS A 454 -21.62 10.40 -3.69
CA LYS A 454 -22.08 11.47 -4.60
C LYS A 454 -23.18 12.37 -4.03
N SER A 455 -23.79 12.01 -2.91
CA SER A 455 -24.87 12.78 -2.27
C SER A 455 -24.89 12.57 -0.75
N ILE A 456 -25.59 13.44 -0.02
CA ILE A 456 -25.79 13.27 1.43
C ILE A 456 -26.67 12.05 1.70
N GLU A 457 -27.67 11.80 0.85
CA GLU A 457 -28.47 10.57 0.92
C GLU A 457 -27.59 9.31 0.82
N GLN A 458 -26.68 9.24 -0.14
CA GLN A 458 -25.77 8.10 -0.28
C GLN A 458 -24.84 7.99 0.92
N LEU A 459 -24.32 9.11 1.44
CA LEU A 459 -23.50 9.11 2.65
C LEU A 459 -24.24 8.48 3.83
N ASN A 460 -25.52 8.82 4.03
CA ASN A 460 -26.34 8.28 5.11
C ASN A 460 -26.60 6.78 4.98
N ASN A 461 -26.75 6.28 3.74
CA ASN A 461 -26.98 4.86 3.46
C ASN A 461 -25.71 4.02 3.61
N ASP A 462 -24.60 4.50 3.06
CA ASP A 462 -23.35 3.74 2.98
C ASP A 462 -22.52 3.87 4.28
N PHE A 463 -22.63 5.01 4.99
CA PHE A 463 -21.83 5.36 6.16
C PHE A 463 -22.71 5.88 7.31
N VAL A 464 -23.41 4.97 7.96
CA VAL A 464 -24.36 5.26 9.04
C VAL A 464 -23.74 6.16 10.12
N GLY A 465 -24.40 7.29 10.39
CA GLY A 465 -24.07 8.22 11.48
C GLY A 465 -23.07 9.33 11.14
N VAL A 466 -22.42 9.30 9.97
CA VAL A 466 -21.40 10.31 9.61
C VAL A 466 -22.00 11.73 9.52
N SER A 467 -23.14 11.91 8.86
CA SER A 467 -23.81 13.21 8.78
C SER A 467 -24.22 13.74 10.16
N GLU A 468 -24.73 12.88 11.05
CA GLU A 468 -25.12 13.30 12.40
C GLU A 468 -23.90 13.74 13.22
N ILE A 469 -22.76 13.05 13.09
CA ILE A 469 -21.50 13.47 13.73
C ILE A 469 -21.10 14.88 13.26
N ILE A 470 -21.14 15.15 11.96
CA ILE A 470 -20.80 16.46 11.39
C ILE A 470 -21.75 17.54 11.93
N LYS A 471 -23.06 17.27 11.90
CA LYS A 471 -24.09 18.17 12.41
C LYS A 471 -23.88 18.51 13.88
N VAL A 472 -23.68 17.49 14.74
CA VAL A 472 -23.46 17.68 16.17
C VAL A 472 -22.17 18.46 16.43
N TRP A 473 -21.11 18.20 15.65
CA TRP A 473 -19.85 18.91 15.78
C TRP A 473 -20.02 20.41 15.51
N PHE A 474 -20.60 20.80 14.37
CA PHE A 474 -20.81 22.22 14.03
C PHE A 474 -21.84 22.92 14.93
N ALA A 475 -22.84 22.20 15.43
CA ALA A 475 -23.79 22.76 16.40
C ALA A 475 -23.17 23.03 17.78
N SER A 476 -22.04 22.39 18.12
CA SER A 476 -21.53 22.35 19.51
C SER A 476 -20.13 22.90 19.71
N TYR A 477 -19.30 23.06 18.66
CA TYR A 477 -17.86 23.33 18.81
C TYR A 477 -17.52 24.68 19.49
N LYS A 478 -18.45 25.65 19.49
CA LYS A 478 -18.32 26.93 20.21
C LYS A 478 -18.82 26.87 21.66
N GLY A 479 -19.32 25.73 22.12
CA GLY A 479 -19.93 25.55 23.44
C GLY A 479 -21.39 26.02 23.48
N ARG A 480 -22.01 25.88 24.67
CA ARG A 480 -23.45 26.04 24.90
C ARG A 480 -24.00 27.41 24.49
N ASP A 481 -23.21 28.47 24.68
CA ASP A 481 -23.62 29.85 24.43
C ASP A 481 -23.00 30.40 23.12
N GLY A 482 -22.65 29.49 22.20
CA GLY A 482 -21.89 29.81 20.98
C GLY A 482 -22.73 30.24 19.77
N GLY A 483 -24.04 30.41 19.91
CA GLY A 483 -24.89 30.97 18.86
C GLY A 483 -25.14 30.10 17.62
N MET A 484 -24.72 28.83 17.63
CA MET A 484 -24.81 27.95 16.46
C MET A 484 -26.20 27.29 16.33
N GLU A 485 -26.83 27.42 15.16
CA GLU A 485 -28.09 26.75 14.83
C GLU A 485 -27.97 25.97 13.51
N VAL A 486 -28.30 24.68 13.52
CA VAL A 486 -28.33 23.87 12.29
C VAL A 486 -29.73 23.84 11.70
N LEU A 487 -29.86 24.30 10.46
CA LEU A 487 -31.12 24.36 9.71
C LEU A 487 -31.40 23.07 8.93
N GLY A 488 -30.36 22.30 8.57
CA GLY A 488 -30.50 20.99 7.94
C GLY A 488 -29.51 20.74 6.81
N TRP A 489 -29.80 19.74 6.00
CA TRP A 489 -28.96 19.31 4.89
C TRP A 489 -29.52 19.78 3.55
N GLY A 490 -28.63 20.18 2.64
CA GLY A 490 -28.88 20.33 1.21
C GLY A 490 -28.06 19.31 0.43
N GLU A 491 -28.60 18.86 -0.72
CA GLU A 491 -27.95 17.88 -1.58
C GLU A 491 -26.92 18.52 -2.51
N ALA A 492 -26.19 17.69 -3.27
CA ALA A 492 -25.11 18.13 -4.16
C ALA A 492 -25.51 19.24 -5.15
N GLU A 493 -26.75 19.26 -5.65
CA GLU A 493 -27.23 20.30 -6.57
C GLU A 493 -27.26 21.69 -5.93
N GLU A 494 -27.75 21.78 -4.69
CA GLU A 494 -27.79 23.03 -3.91
C GLU A 494 -26.37 23.52 -3.61
N ALA A 495 -25.48 22.62 -3.20
CA ALA A 495 -24.07 22.92 -2.96
C ALA A 495 -23.36 23.47 -4.21
N ASN A 496 -23.61 22.86 -5.39
CA ASN A 496 -23.04 23.35 -6.65
C ASN A 496 -23.64 24.70 -7.07
N SER A 497 -24.92 24.96 -6.79
CA SER A 497 -25.54 26.27 -7.03
C SER A 497 -24.88 27.38 -6.19
N ILE A 498 -24.61 27.11 -4.90
CA ILE A 498 -23.89 28.03 -4.00
C ILE A 498 -22.46 28.28 -4.54
N LEU A 499 -21.76 27.21 -4.93
CA LEU A 499 -20.41 27.31 -5.48
C LEU A 499 -20.36 28.21 -6.73
N GLU A 500 -21.28 27.99 -7.69
CA GLU A 500 -21.32 28.79 -8.92
C GLU A 500 -21.67 30.26 -8.65
N GLN A 501 -22.56 30.54 -7.70
CA GLN A 501 -22.85 31.90 -7.28
C GLN A 501 -21.61 32.59 -6.69
N ALA A 502 -20.92 31.96 -5.74
CA ALA A 502 -19.73 32.54 -5.11
C ALA A 502 -18.57 32.70 -6.08
N LYS A 503 -18.38 31.78 -7.02
CA LYS A 503 -17.41 31.88 -8.11
C LYS A 503 -17.70 33.09 -9.01
N ASN A 504 -18.97 33.29 -9.39
CA ASN A 504 -19.36 34.43 -10.23
C ASN A 504 -19.20 35.76 -9.48
N SER A 505 -19.57 35.81 -8.20
CA SER A 505 -19.40 37.00 -7.36
C SER A 505 -17.93 37.38 -7.20
N TYR A 506 -17.04 36.41 -6.94
CA TYR A 506 -15.59 36.64 -6.85
C TYR A 506 -15.02 37.30 -8.12
N LEU A 507 -15.48 36.86 -9.31
CA LEU A 507 -15.06 37.46 -10.58
C LEU A 507 -15.52 38.91 -10.74
N THR A 508 -16.64 39.30 -10.14
CA THR A 508 -17.16 40.68 -10.20
C THR A 508 -16.55 41.63 -9.15
N MET A 509 -15.93 41.07 -8.11
CA MET A 509 -15.27 41.84 -7.04
C MET A 509 -13.80 42.18 -7.34
N LYS A 510 -13.16 41.48 -8.29
CA LYS A 510 -11.85 41.82 -8.87
C LYS A 510 -11.99 42.83 -10.00
#